data_AF-A0AAW4QUP9-F1
#
_entry.id   AF-A0AAW4QUP9-F1
#
_cell.length_a   1.000
_cell.length_b   1.000
_cell.length_c   1.000
_cell.angle_alpha   90.00
_cell.angle_beta   90.00
_cell.angle_gamma   90.00
#
_symmetry.space_group_name_H-M   'P 1'
#
loop_
_entity.id
_entity.type
_entity.pdbx_description
1 polymer ?
#
loop_
_entity_poly.entity_id
_entity_poly.type
_entity_poly.pdbx_seq_one_letter_code
_entity_poly.pdbx_strand_id
1 'polypeptide(L)'
;MINKIVVSLIQERVADTFGFPVYRLDNGTELTKELFIELMYEMEYKDHSFYMDDIIAEAHKVGMTAEEVLQSLTEVCNAYKDIIEILEHAPEVHKQQLINKFYGYINDGLRAETKTFLN
;
A
#
# COMPACT_ATOMS: atom_id res chain seq x y z
N MET A 1 7.59 -11.37 17.34
CA MET A 1 8.43 -10.65 16.37
C MET A 1 7.66 -10.64 15.07
N ILE A 2 7.23 -9.49 14.58
CA ILE A 2 6.37 -9.40 13.41
C ILE A 2 7.14 -9.87 12.16
N ASN A 3 6.57 -10.83 11.42
CA ASN A 3 7.21 -11.38 10.22
C ASN A 3 7.00 -10.43 9.03
N LYS A 4 8.09 -9.95 8.44
CA LYS A 4 8.07 -8.97 7.34
C LYS A 4 7.31 -9.47 6.11
N ILE A 5 7.38 -10.76 5.79
CA ILE A 5 6.70 -11.34 4.62
C ILE A 5 5.18 -11.26 4.81
N VAL A 6 4.69 -11.64 5.99
CA VAL A 6 3.27 -11.60 6.32
C VAL A 6 2.76 -10.15 6.29
N VAL A 7 3.52 -9.21 6.86
CA VAL A 7 3.16 -7.78 6.80
C VAL A 7 3.09 -7.27 5.36
N SER A 8 4.04 -7.65 4.50
CA SER A 8 4.00 -7.27 3.09
C SER A 8 2.75 -7.79 2.38
N LEU A 9 2.35 -9.05 2.62
CA LEU A 9 1.11 -9.60 2.07
C LEU A 9 -0.14 -8.83 2.55
N ILE A 10 -0.17 -8.43 3.82
CA ILE A 10 -1.24 -7.58 4.37
C ILE A 10 -1.24 -6.22 3.68
N GLN A 11 -0.07 -5.58 3.54
CA GLN A 11 0.07 -4.28 2.90
C GLN A 11 -0.41 -4.32 1.45
N GLU A 12 -0.03 -5.35 0.68
CA GLU A 12 -0.49 -5.53 -0.69
C GLU A 12 -2.02 -5.62 -0.78
N ARG A 13 -2.63 -6.47 0.06
CA ARG A 13 -4.09 -6.66 0.09
C ARG A 13 -4.84 -5.37 0.46
N VAL A 14 -4.34 -4.65 1.46
CA VAL A 14 -4.95 -3.38 1.89
C VAL A 14 -4.77 -2.31 0.82
N ALA A 15 -3.56 -2.16 0.28
CA ALA A 15 -3.24 -1.15 -0.71
C ALA A 15 -4.09 -1.29 -1.98
N ASP A 16 -4.28 -2.52 -2.47
CA ASP A 16 -5.15 -2.81 -3.61
C ASP A 16 -6.61 -2.39 -3.33
N THR A 17 -7.14 -2.77 -2.17
CA THR A 17 -8.54 -2.46 -1.79
C THR A 17 -8.82 -0.96 -1.62
N PHE A 18 -7.83 -0.23 -1.11
CA PHE A 18 -7.88 1.23 -0.97
C PHE A 18 -7.57 1.97 -2.30
N GLY A 19 -7.27 1.24 -3.37
CA GLY A 19 -7.04 1.80 -4.70
C GLY A 19 -5.68 2.51 -4.83
N PHE A 20 -4.67 2.07 -4.07
CA PHE A 20 -3.36 2.72 -4.07
C PHE A 20 -2.71 2.65 -5.47
N PRO A 21 -2.00 3.71 -5.94
CA PRO A 21 -1.73 3.89 -7.36
C PRO A 21 -1.03 2.73 -8.08
N VAL A 22 -0.10 2.02 -7.44
CA VAL A 22 0.65 0.93 -8.09
C VAL A 22 -0.22 -0.29 -8.44
N TYR A 23 -1.35 -0.48 -7.75
CA TYR A 23 -2.29 -1.58 -8.01
C TYR A 23 -3.36 -1.21 -9.03
N ARG A 24 -3.41 0.06 -9.46
CA ARG A 24 -4.35 0.56 -10.46
C ARG A 24 -3.76 0.71 -11.85
N LEU A 25 -2.48 0.40 -12.02
CA LEU A 25 -1.80 0.47 -13.30
C LEU A 25 -2.06 -0.80 -14.11
N ASP A 26 -2.50 -0.62 -15.34
CA ASP A 26 -2.48 -1.70 -16.33
C ASP A 26 -1.04 -2.03 -16.72
N ASN A 27 -0.82 -3.31 -17.10
CA ASN A 27 0.46 -3.79 -17.60
C ASN A 27 0.90 -2.98 -18.83
N GLY A 28 1.81 -2.02 -18.63
CA GLY A 28 2.39 -1.19 -19.68
C GLY A 28 2.21 0.32 -19.50
N THR A 29 1.40 0.77 -18.53
CA THR A 29 1.28 2.20 -18.24
C THR A 29 2.44 2.67 -17.36
N GLU A 30 3.23 3.62 -17.88
CA GLU A 30 4.28 4.25 -17.08
C GLU A 30 3.67 5.17 -16.01
N LEU A 31 4.07 5.00 -14.75
CA LEU A 31 3.62 5.83 -13.65
C LEU A 31 4.33 7.19 -13.67
N THR A 32 3.75 8.15 -14.39
CA THR A 32 4.18 9.55 -14.31
C THR A 32 3.79 10.17 -12.96
N LYS A 33 4.45 11.28 -12.60
CA LYS A 33 4.15 11.96 -11.34
C LYS A 33 2.72 12.53 -11.34
N GLU A 34 2.28 13.05 -12.48
CA GLU A 34 0.95 13.62 -12.66
C GLU A 34 -0.13 12.54 -12.48
N LEU A 35 0.06 11.38 -13.13
CA LEU A 35 -0.84 10.24 -12.98
C LEU A 35 -0.83 9.69 -11.55
N PHE A 36 0.34 9.65 -10.90
CA PHE A 36 0.44 9.26 -9.50
C PHE A 36 -0.37 10.19 -8.58
N ILE A 37 -0.27 11.51 -8.77
CA ILE A 37 -1.04 12.50 -8.00
C ILE A 37 -2.54 12.27 -8.18
N GLU A 38 -3.00 12.08 -9.43
CA GLU A 38 -4.41 11.83 -9.74
C GLU A 38 -4.92 10.58 -9.01
N LEU A 39 -4.21 9.46 -9.16
CA LEU A 39 -4.58 8.20 -8.51
C LEU A 39 -4.54 8.26 -6.97
N MET A 40 -3.65 9.06 -6.38
CA MET A 40 -3.62 9.26 -4.92
C MET A 40 -4.89 9.96 -4.42
N TYR A 41 -5.48 10.86 -5.20
CA TYR A 41 -6.74 11.53 -4.86
C TYR A 41 -7.97 10.66 -5.12
N GLU A 42 -7.83 9.58 -5.88
CA GLU A 42 -8.90 8.59 -6.12
C GLU A 42 -8.91 7.47 -5.07
N MET A 43 -8.00 7.48 -4.10
CA MET A 43 -7.98 6.48 -3.03
C MET A 43 -9.28 6.49 -2.24
N GLU A 44 -9.80 5.30 -1.93
CA GLU A 44 -11.12 5.16 -1.32
C GLU A 44 -11.01 4.94 0.19
N TYR A 45 -11.71 5.76 0.97
CA TYR A 45 -11.87 5.54 2.40
C TYR A 45 -12.83 4.37 2.64
N LYS A 46 -12.32 3.26 3.18
CA LYS A 46 -13.10 2.03 3.41
C LYS A 46 -12.82 1.42 4.78
N ASP A 47 -13.82 0.76 5.35
CA ASP A 47 -13.65 -0.08 6.54
C ASP A 47 -13.12 -1.47 6.16
N HIS A 48 -12.41 -2.11 7.10
CA HIS A 48 -11.71 -3.36 6.84
C HIS A 48 -12.69 -4.54 6.70
N SER A 49 -12.98 -4.95 5.47
CA SER A 49 -13.76 -6.15 5.17
C SER A 49 -12.99 -7.05 4.21
N PHE A 50 -11.90 -7.64 4.69
CA PHE A 50 -10.99 -8.44 3.89
C PHE A 50 -11.18 -9.94 4.17
N TYR A 51 -11.09 -10.76 3.13
CA TYR A 51 -10.79 -12.18 3.29
C TYR A 51 -9.29 -12.32 3.57
N MET A 52 -8.93 -12.94 4.70
CA MET A 52 -7.53 -13.05 5.16
C MET A 52 -7.08 -14.49 5.41
N ASP A 53 -7.92 -15.49 5.14
CA ASP A 53 -7.66 -16.89 5.47
C ASP A 53 -6.36 -17.42 4.85
N ASP A 54 -6.04 -16.97 3.64
CA ASP A 54 -4.80 -17.29 2.94
C ASP A 54 -3.57 -16.69 3.64
N ILE A 55 -3.64 -15.42 4.03
CA ILE A 55 -2.56 -14.73 4.75
C ILE A 55 -2.40 -15.32 6.16
N ILE A 56 -3.49 -15.68 6.84
CA ILE A 56 -3.47 -16.36 8.14
C ILE A 56 -2.80 -17.73 8.02
N ALA A 57 -3.08 -18.49 6.95
CA ALA A 57 -2.44 -19.78 6.71
C ALA A 57 -0.92 -19.62 6.51
N GLU A 58 -0.45 -18.60 5.78
CA GLU A 58 0.97 -18.32 5.64
C GLU A 58 1.60 -17.83 6.96
N ALA A 59 0.89 -17.00 7.72
CA ALA A 59 1.33 -16.49 9.02
C ALA A 59 1.57 -17.63 10.03
N HIS A 60 0.70 -18.63 10.05
CA HIS A 60 0.88 -19.80 10.92
C HIS A 60 2.17 -20.57 10.64
N LYS A 61 2.63 -20.65 9.38
CA LYS A 61 3.88 -21.34 9.02
C LYS A 61 5.12 -20.68 9.63
N VAL A 62 5.02 -19.39 9.96
CA VAL A 62 6.09 -18.60 10.56
C VAL A 62 5.84 -18.28 12.03
N GLY A 63 4.86 -18.95 12.66
CA GLY A 63 4.56 -18.83 14.08
C GLY A 63 3.80 -17.56 14.47
N MET A 64 3.20 -16.84 13.52
CA MET A 64 2.26 -15.75 13.81
C MET A 64 0.84 -16.30 13.96
N THR A 65 0.12 -15.76 14.94
CA THR A 65 -1.29 -16.09 15.21
C THR A 65 -2.24 -15.26 14.35
N ALA A 66 -3.48 -15.71 14.20
CA ALA A 66 -4.53 -14.93 13.54
C ALA A 66 -4.80 -13.58 14.21
N GLU A 67 -4.61 -13.48 15.54
CA GLU A 67 -4.76 -12.22 16.28
C GLU A 67 -3.66 -11.22 15.92
N GLU A 68 -2.40 -11.67 15.80
CA GLU A 68 -1.29 -10.81 15.36
C GLU A 68 -1.47 -10.36 13.90
N VAL A 69 -2.04 -11.21 13.05
CA VAL A 69 -2.42 -10.84 11.67
C VAL A 69 -3.51 -9.78 11.68
N LEU A 70 -4.55 -9.95 12.50
CA LEU A 70 -5.65 -8.98 12.62
C LEU A 70 -5.14 -7.63 13.14
N GLN A 71 -4.28 -7.63 14.16
CA GLN A 71 -3.67 -6.41 14.67
C GLN A 71 -2.88 -5.69 13.56
N SER A 72 -2.02 -6.41 12.85
CA SER A 72 -1.23 -5.86 11.74
C SER A 72 -2.13 -5.31 10.63
N LEU A 73 -3.22 -6.01 10.31
CA LEU A 73 -4.22 -5.55 9.35
C LEU A 73 -4.86 -4.23 9.79
N THR A 74 -5.30 -4.13 11.05
CA THR A 74 -5.90 -2.92 11.59
C THR A 74 -4.93 -1.73 11.54
N GLU A 75 -3.68 -1.94 11.94
CA GLU A 75 -2.64 -0.90 11.89
C GLU A 75 -2.41 -0.39 10.47
N VAL A 76 -2.29 -1.31 9.49
CA VAL A 76 -2.10 -0.95 8.09
C VAL A 76 -3.32 -0.21 7.55
N CYS A 77 -4.55 -0.68 7.82
CA CYS A 77 -5.77 0.00 7.38
C CYS A 77 -5.87 1.43 7.92
N ASN A 78 -5.57 1.63 9.21
CA ASN A 78 -5.59 2.95 9.81
C ASN A 78 -4.56 3.88 9.16
N ALA A 79 -3.35 3.38 8.86
CA ALA A 79 -2.36 4.18 8.14
C ALA A 79 -2.85 4.63 6.75
N TYR A 80 -3.56 3.77 6.00
CA TYR A 80 -4.15 4.16 4.71
C TYR A 80 -5.28 5.19 4.87
N LYS A 81 -6.13 5.04 5.90
CA LYS A 81 -7.17 6.03 6.23
C LYS A 81 -6.56 7.39 6.59
N ASP A 82 -5.51 7.42 7.39
CA ASP A 82 -4.79 8.63 7.77
C ASP A 82 -4.21 9.34 6.55
N ILE A 83 -3.66 8.59 5.57
CA ILE A 83 -3.16 9.15 4.31
C ILE A 83 -4.29 9.85 3.56
N ILE A 84 -5.46 9.21 3.42
CA ILE A 84 -6.62 9.79 2.74
C ILE A 84 -7.08 11.06 3.45
N GLU A 85 -7.20 11.03 4.78
CA GLU A 85 -7.60 12.19 5.58
C GLU A 85 -6.63 13.37 5.40
N ILE A 86 -5.32 13.10 5.37
CA ILE A 86 -4.29 14.12 5.08
C ILE A 86 -4.47 14.68 3.67
N LEU A 87 -4.69 13.83 2.67
CA LEU A 87 -4.89 14.26 1.29
C LEU A 87 -6.18 15.06 1.10
N GLU A 88 -7.21 14.83 1.90
CA GLU A 88 -8.45 15.62 1.87
C GLU A 88 -8.26 16.98 2.55
N HIS A 89 -7.72 16.99 3.77
CA HIS A 89 -7.84 18.14 4.68
C HIS A 89 -6.57 18.95 4.93
N ALA A 90 -5.38 18.40 4.68
CA ALA A 90 -4.14 19.11 5.01
C ALA A 90 -3.89 20.31 4.09
N PRO A 91 -3.04 21.28 4.48
CA PRO A 91 -2.61 22.33 3.56
C PRO A 91 -1.87 21.76 2.35
N GLU A 92 -2.04 22.38 1.18
CA GLU A 92 -1.49 21.90 -0.11
C GLU A 92 0.02 21.59 -0.05
N VAL A 93 0.80 22.41 0.66
CA VAL A 93 2.25 22.20 0.83
C VAL A 93 2.55 20.84 1.47
N HIS A 94 1.76 20.42 2.47
CA HIS A 94 1.95 19.14 3.14
C HIS A 94 1.48 17.97 2.26
N LYS A 95 0.35 18.13 1.54
CA LYS A 95 -0.12 17.14 0.56
C LYS A 95 0.96 16.85 -0.48
N GLN A 96 1.52 17.91 -1.07
CA GLN A 96 2.57 17.80 -2.09
C GLN A 96 3.85 17.17 -1.53
N GLN A 97 4.25 17.48 -0.30
CA GLN A 97 5.40 16.82 0.33
C GLN A 97 5.19 15.32 0.53
N LEU A 98 3.99 14.92 0.95
CA LEU A 98 3.62 13.51 1.10
C LEU A 98 3.64 12.78 -0.24
N ILE A 99 2.96 13.34 -1.25
CA ILE A 99 2.90 12.77 -2.60
C ILE A 99 4.31 12.65 -3.21
N ASN A 100 5.15 13.68 -3.08
CA ASN A 100 6.53 13.63 -3.57
C ASN A 100 7.35 12.50 -2.92
N LYS A 101 7.18 12.27 -1.61
CA LYS A 101 7.87 11.18 -0.91
C LYS A 101 7.39 9.82 -1.41
N PHE A 102 6.08 9.61 -1.53
CA PHE A 102 5.55 8.34 -2.02
C PHE A 102 5.95 8.06 -3.47
N TYR A 103 5.85 9.07 -4.34
CA TYR A 103 6.29 8.94 -5.73
C TYR A 103 7.76 8.55 -5.82
N GLY A 104 8.63 9.16 -5.01
CA GLY A 104 10.05 8.81 -4.94
C GLY A 104 10.27 7.33 -4.60
N TYR A 105 9.67 6.86 -3.50
CA TYR A 105 9.82 5.46 -3.07
C TYR A 105 9.29 4.45 -4.10
N ILE A 106 8.15 4.74 -4.71
CA ILE A 106 7.53 3.85 -5.69
C ILE A 106 8.34 3.81 -6.98
N ASN A 107 8.77 4.97 -7.48
CA ASN A 107 9.59 5.05 -8.68
C ASN A 107 10.94 4.33 -8.48
N ASP A 108 11.56 4.46 -7.30
CA ASP A 108 12.78 3.73 -6.97
C ASP A 108 12.54 2.22 -6.89
N GLY A 109 11.41 1.79 -6.31
CA GLY A 109 10.98 0.39 -6.26
C GLY A 109 10.76 -0.23 -7.63
N LEU A 110 9.94 0.41 -8.48
CA LEU A 110 9.68 -0.04 -9.85
C LEU A 110 10.97 -0.15 -10.68
N ARG A 111 11.90 0.80 -10.51
CA ARG A 111 13.21 0.75 -11.18
C ARG A 111 14.08 -0.40 -10.71
N ALA A 112 13.98 -0.81 -9.46
CA ALA A 112 14.72 -1.95 -8.93
C ALA A 112 14.19 -3.27 -9.51
N GLU A 113 12.87 -3.42 -9.64
CA GLU A 113 12.25 -4.58 -10.28
C GLU A 113 12.65 -4.71 -11.75
N THR A 114 12.55 -3.64 -12.54
CA THR A 114 12.95 -3.66 -13.96
C THR A 114 14.41 -4.06 -14.17
N LYS A 115 15.31 -3.65 -13.26
CA LYS A 115 16.73 -4.07 -13.31
C LYS A 115 16.93 -5.54 -12.96
N THR A 116 16.06 -6.13 -12.17
CA THR A 116 16.14 -7.53 -11.77
C THR A 116 15.65 -8.46 -12.89
N PHE A 117 14.67 -8.02 -13.69
CA PHE A 117 14.19 -8.77 -14.86
C PHE A 117 15.09 -8.69 -16.10
N LEU A 118 15.99 -7.71 -16.17
CA LEU A 118 16.92 -7.50 -17.30
C LEU A 118 18.30 -8.15 -17.09
N ASN A 119 18.54 -8.80 -15.95
CA ASN A 119 19.74 -9.59 -15.65
C ASN A 119 19.44 -11.08 -15.62
#